data_AF-A0A0C9VQF0-F1
#
_entry.id   AF-A0A0C9VQF0-F1
#
_cell.length_a   1.000
_cell.length_b   1.000
_cell.length_c   1.000
_cell.angle_alpha   90.00
_cell.angle_beta   90.00
_cell.angle_gamma   90.00
#
_symmetry.space_group_name_H-M   'P 1'
#
loop_
_entity.id
_entity.type
_entity.pdbx_description
1 polymer ?
#
loop_
_entity_poly.entity_id
_entity_poly.type
_entity_poly.pdbx_seq_one_letter_code
_entity_poly.pdbx_strand_id
1 'polypeptide(L)'
;MTGIDMLLKACTPAPHGHDDKTVYDASYRLAKELLHTDFALTQDILAQNPILEGIGELTSERISGRNLVAEPYKLNAYTEGGFFKAHRDTPKSSEQVGTLIICLPSAFTGGSLRISHKGQDQIIDWAEAASNFQGNALPWVFLFSDVEHEVYPVTSGVRLTLAYDVF
;
A
#
# COMPACT_ATOMS: atom_id res chain seq x y z
N MET A 1 -23.39 -4.63 -11.91
CA MET A 1 -21.92 -4.51 -11.84
C MET A 1 -21.63 -3.34 -10.95
N THR A 2 -20.98 -3.57 -9.82
CA THR A 2 -20.64 -2.53 -8.84
C THR A 2 -19.44 -1.70 -9.34
N GLY A 3 -19.17 -0.55 -8.72
CA GLY A 3 -17.96 0.23 -9.03
C GLY A 3 -16.65 -0.54 -8.78
N ILE A 4 -16.63 -1.38 -7.74
CA ILE A 4 -15.49 -2.26 -7.44
C ILE A 4 -15.27 -3.29 -8.55
N ASP A 5 -16.34 -3.88 -9.10
CA ASP A 5 -16.22 -4.83 -10.21
C ASP A 5 -15.59 -4.18 -11.45
N MET A 6 -15.95 -2.93 -11.74
CA MET A 6 -15.38 -2.17 -12.86
C MET A 6 -13.90 -1.87 -12.63
N LEU A 7 -13.53 -1.46 -11.41
CA LEU A 7 -12.14 -1.23 -11.03
C LEU A 7 -11.30 -2.50 -11.17
N LEU A 8 -11.78 -3.64 -10.64
CA LEU A 8 -11.08 -4.92 -10.72
C LEU A 8 -10.90 -5.45 -12.14
N LYS A 9 -11.77 -5.04 -13.08
CA LYS A 9 -11.65 -5.35 -14.51
C LYS A 9 -10.61 -4.48 -15.21
N ALA A 10 -10.42 -3.25 -14.76
CA ALA A 10 -9.38 -2.37 -15.27
C ALA A 10 -7.98 -2.77 -14.75
N CYS A 11 -7.90 -3.38 -13.56
CA CYS A 11 -6.64 -3.82 -12.98
C CYS A 11 -6.04 -5.04 -13.72
N THR A 12 -4.72 -5.10 -13.79
CA THR A 12 -3.94 -6.24 -14.28
C THR A 12 -3.39 -7.05 -13.10
N PRO A 13 -2.96 -8.32 -13.28
CA PRO A 13 -2.23 -9.04 -12.23
C PRO A 13 -1.03 -8.23 -11.74
N ALA A 14 -0.77 -8.22 -10.44
CA ALA A 14 0.36 -7.48 -9.88
C ALA A 14 1.64 -8.34 -9.90
N PRO A 15 2.75 -7.86 -10.49
CA PRO A 15 4.01 -8.58 -10.44
C PRO A 15 4.72 -8.38 -9.10
N HIS A 16 5.84 -9.06 -8.91
CA HIS A 16 6.80 -8.81 -7.84
C HIS A 16 8.23 -8.95 -8.37
N GLY A 17 9.21 -8.41 -7.63
CA GLY A 17 10.63 -8.55 -7.95
C GLY A 17 11.17 -9.91 -7.49
N HIS A 18 11.93 -10.56 -8.35
CA HIS A 18 12.68 -11.78 -8.05
C HIS A 18 13.98 -11.78 -8.87
N ASP A 19 15.13 -11.77 -8.22
CA ASP A 19 16.47 -11.73 -8.85
C ASP A 19 16.60 -10.68 -9.98
N ASP A 20 16.32 -9.41 -9.65
CA ASP A 20 16.33 -8.26 -10.58
C ASP A 20 15.36 -8.37 -11.77
N LYS A 21 14.40 -9.29 -11.72
CA LYS A 21 13.36 -9.46 -12.74
C LYS A 21 11.97 -9.21 -12.16
N THR A 22 11.11 -8.68 -13.01
CA THR A 22 9.67 -8.57 -12.74
C THR A 22 9.00 -9.90 -13.11
N VAL A 23 8.40 -10.58 -12.14
CA VAL A 23 7.81 -11.92 -12.32
C VAL A 23 6.35 -11.93 -11.84
N TYR A 24 5.53 -12.72 -12.53
CA TYR A 24 4.17 -13.05 -12.14
C TYR A 24 4.15 -14.46 -11.54
N ASP A 25 4.04 -14.55 -10.21
CA ASP A 25 3.88 -15.82 -9.50
C ASP A 25 2.75 -15.69 -8.47
N ALA A 26 1.62 -16.30 -8.79
CA ALA A 26 0.43 -16.31 -7.94
C ALA A 26 0.65 -17.08 -6.62
N SER A 27 1.71 -17.89 -6.51
CA SER A 27 2.09 -18.55 -5.26
C SER A 27 2.88 -17.62 -4.31
N TYR A 28 3.39 -16.50 -4.82
CA TYR A 28 4.12 -15.49 -4.05
C TYR A 28 3.32 -14.21 -3.81
N ARG A 29 2.62 -13.75 -4.86
CA ARG A 29 1.74 -12.59 -4.82
C ARG A 29 0.49 -12.88 -5.63
N LEU A 30 -0.64 -12.95 -4.94
CA LEU A 30 -1.95 -13.02 -5.57
C LEU A 30 -2.66 -11.69 -5.35
N ALA A 31 -2.43 -10.75 -6.26
CA ALA A 31 -3.03 -9.43 -6.23
C ALA A 31 -3.22 -8.89 -7.65
N LYS A 32 -3.97 -7.80 -7.75
CA LYS A 32 -4.08 -6.99 -8.96
C LYS A 32 -3.56 -5.58 -8.68
N GLU A 33 -3.12 -4.90 -9.72
CA GLU A 33 -2.72 -3.50 -9.66
C GLU A 33 -3.28 -2.66 -10.81
N LEU A 34 -3.32 -1.36 -10.57
CA LEU A 34 -3.58 -0.34 -11.58
C LEU A 34 -2.56 0.77 -11.37
N LEU A 35 -1.77 1.10 -12.39
CA LEU A 35 -0.71 2.11 -12.29
C LEU A 35 -1.33 3.52 -12.25
N HIS A 36 -0.65 4.48 -11.63
CA HIS A 36 -1.15 5.86 -11.55
C HIS A 36 -1.40 6.52 -12.92
N THR A 37 -0.78 6.03 -13.99
CA THR A 37 -1.04 6.51 -15.36
C THR A 37 -2.42 6.12 -15.88
N ASP A 38 -3.04 5.12 -15.26
CA ASP A 38 -4.30 4.51 -15.70
C ASP A 38 -5.48 4.87 -14.80
N PHE A 39 -5.26 5.70 -13.76
CA PHE A 39 -6.32 6.23 -12.92
C PHE A 39 -6.06 7.67 -12.49
N ALA A 40 -7.12 8.34 -12.07
CA ALA A 40 -7.03 9.64 -11.42
C ALA A 40 -7.93 9.65 -10.19
N LEU A 41 -7.49 10.35 -9.15
CA LEU A 41 -8.34 10.66 -8.00
C LEU A 41 -9.09 11.96 -8.29
N THR A 42 -10.36 12.01 -7.89
CA THR A 42 -11.16 13.24 -8.00
C THR A 42 -10.63 14.36 -7.09
N GLN A 43 -9.92 13.98 -6.03
CA GLN A 43 -9.23 14.87 -5.11
C GLN A 43 -7.90 14.23 -4.71
N ASP A 44 -6.86 15.04 -4.63
CA ASP A 44 -5.59 14.60 -4.07
C ASP A 44 -5.73 14.47 -2.54
N ILE A 45 -5.53 13.24 -2.05
CA ILE A 45 -5.64 12.89 -0.63
C ILE A 45 -4.55 13.60 0.19
N LEU A 46 -3.42 13.95 -0.42
CA LEU A 46 -2.26 14.52 0.27
C LEU A 46 -2.20 16.05 0.21
N ALA A 47 -2.84 16.70 -0.77
CA ALA A 47 -2.68 18.15 -1.04
C ALA A 47 -3.00 19.09 0.15
N GLN A 48 -3.76 18.63 1.13
CA GLN A 48 -4.13 19.41 2.34
C GLN A 48 -3.92 18.62 3.63
N ASN A 49 -3.13 17.54 3.59
CA ASN A 49 -2.96 16.63 4.72
C ASN A 49 -1.54 16.77 5.33
N PRO A 50 -1.40 17.02 6.65
CA PRO A 50 -0.09 17.16 7.30
C PRO A 50 0.65 15.81 7.48
N ILE A 51 0.17 14.72 6.87
CA ILE A 51 0.77 13.38 7.00
C ILE A 51 2.26 13.35 6.63
N LEU A 52 2.69 14.03 5.57
CA LEU A 52 4.10 14.04 5.17
C LEU A 52 4.98 14.85 6.13
N GLU A 53 4.45 15.95 6.66
CA GLU A 53 5.11 16.72 7.72
C GLU A 53 5.27 15.87 8.98
N GLY A 54 4.20 15.22 9.43
CA GLY A 54 4.22 14.34 10.60
C GLY A 54 5.15 13.12 10.43
N ILE A 55 5.17 12.50 9.24
CA ILE A 55 6.17 11.45 8.93
C ILE A 55 7.57 12.05 9.00
N GLY A 56 7.79 13.23 8.41
CA GLY A 56 9.09 13.90 8.42
C GLY A 56 9.61 14.19 9.83
N GLU A 57 8.74 14.67 10.72
CA GLU A 57 9.07 14.91 12.13
C GLU A 57 9.43 13.61 12.86
N LEU A 58 8.58 12.59 12.75
CA LEU A 58 8.76 11.29 13.40
C LEU A 58 9.97 10.51 12.89
N THR A 59 10.43 10.82 11.67
CA THR A 59 11.54 10.11 11.01
C THR A 59 12.77 10.98 10.81
N SER A 60 12.79 12.18 11.38
CA SER A 60 13.79 13.24 11.15
C SER A 60 15.24 12.79 11.27
N GLU A 61 15.57 11.95 12.25
CA GLU A 61 16.92 11.39 12.43
C GLU A 61 17.37 10.54 11.24
N ARG A 62 16.45 9.80 10.63
CA ARG A 62 16.73 8.89 9.52
C ARG A 62 16.70 9.60 8.16
N ILE A 63 15.86 10.61 8.01
CA ILE A 63 15.73 11.38 6.75
C ILE A 63 16.55 12.67 6.75
N SER A 64 17.30 12.95 7.82
CA SER A 64 18.16 14.13 7.98
C SER A 64 17.43 15.47 7.79
N GLY A 65 16.20 15.57 8.30
CA GLY A 65 15.39 16.80 8.24
C GLY A 65 14.99 17.25 6.84
N ARG A 66 15.00 16.35 5.85
CA ARG A 66 14.51 16.64 4.50
C ARG A 66 12.98 16.79 4.50
N ASN A 67 12.48 17.68 3.64
CA ASN A 67 11.05 17.76 3.35
C ASN A 67 10.68 16.58 2.46
N LEU A 68 9.70 15.79 2.91
CA LEU A 68 9.24 14.62 2.18
C LEU A 68 8.30 15.03 1.04
N VAL A 69 8.48 14.36 -0.11
CA VAL A 69 7.57 14.45 -1.25
C VAL A 69 7.00 13.07 -1.51
N ALA A 70 5.68 12.97 -1.74
CA ALA A 70 5.03 11.72 -2.09
C ALA A 70 4.45 11.78 -3.50
N GLU A 71 4.80 10.79 -4.32
CA GLU A 71 4.32 10.67 -5.69
C GLU A 71 3.38 9.46 -5.82
N PRO A 72 2.19 9.60 -6.43
CA PRO A 72 1.29 8.48 -6.64
C PRO A 72 1.97 7.39 -7.46
N TYR A 73 1.97 6.15 -6.96
CA TYR A 73 2.57 5.03 -7.68
C TYR A 73 1.49 4.14 -8.30
N LYS A 74 0.69 3.48 -7.47
CA LYS A 74 -0.30 2.51 -7.93
C LYS A 74 -1.41 2.25 -6.93
N LEU A 75 -2.51 1.71 -7.45
CA LEU A 75 -3.55 1.06 -6.67
C LEU A 75 -3.25 -0.44 -6.60
N ASN A 76 -3.38 -1.04 -5.42
CA ASN A 76 -3.36 -2.49 -5.24
C ASN A 76 -4.75 -2.98 -4.84
N ALA A 77 -5.17 -4.11 -5.42
CA ALA A 77 -6.42 -4.76 -5.11
C ALA A 77 -6.18 -6.24 -4.76
N TYR A 78 -6.62 -6.64 -3.57
CA TYR A 78 -6.60 -8.03 -3.11
C TYR A 78 -8.03 -8.51 -2.98
N THR A 79 -8.43 -9.47 -3.81
CA THR A 79 -9.71 -10.18 -3.69
C THR A 79 -9.58 -11.33 -2.71
N GLU A 80 -10.68 -12.02 -2.41
CA GLU A 80 -10.66 -13.27 -1.63
C GLU A 80 -9.55 -14.23 -2.10
N GLY A 81 -8.82 -14.79 -1.12
CA GLY A 81 -7.62 -15.60 -1.31
C GLY A 81 -6.36 -14.81 -1.65
N GLY A 82 -6.47 -13.53 -2.02
CA GLY A 82 -5.36 -12.67 -2.40
C GLY A 82 -4.43 -12.34 -1.23
N PHE A 83 -3.12 -12.33 -1.48
CA PHE A 83 -2.05 -12.13 -0.49
C PHE A 83 -0.78 -11.60 -1.15
N PHE A 84 0.19 -11.19 -0.33
CA PHE A 84 1.56 -10.93 -0.78
C PHE A 84 2.52 -11.36 0.33
N LYS A 85 3.38 -12.35 0.05
CA LYS A 85 4.37 -12.86 1.02
C LYS A 85 5.37 -11.80 1.47
N ALA A 86 6.03 -12.08 2.59
CA ALA A 86 7.11 -11.26 3.16
C ALA A 86 8.10 -10.78 2.09
N HIS A 87 8.25 -9.47 1.97
CA HIS A 87 9.16 -8.82 1.05
C HIS A 87 9.61 -7.46 1.60
N ARG A 88 10.65 -6.91 0.97
CA ARG A 88 11.03 -5.50 1.10
C ARG A 88 10.84 -4.84 -0.23
N ASP A 89 10.48 -3.57 -0.22
CA ASP A 89 10.38 -2.81 -1.46
C ASP A 89 11.78 -2.58 -2.03
N THR A 90 11.87 -2.69 -3.35
CA THR A 90 13.08 -2.30 -4.07
C THR A 90 13.00 -0.80 -4.35
N PRO A 91 13.92 0.02 -3.80
CA PRO A 91 13.94 1.45 -4.08
C PRO A 91 14.08 1.71 -5.58
N LYS A 92 13.32 2.68 -6.10
CA LYS A 92 13.35 3.10 -7.52
C LYS A 92 14.46 4.10 -7.80
N SER A 93 14.95 4.78 -6.77
CA SER A 93 16.08 5.69 -6.82
C SER A 93 16.82 5.69 -5.49
N SER A 94 18.03 6.27 -5.46
CA SER A 94 18.77 6.51 -4.21
C SER A 94 18.13 7.54 -3.30
N GLU A 95 17.13 8.27 -3.80
CA GLU A 95 16.41 9.31 -3.05
C GLU A 95 15.15 8.74 -2.38
N GLN A 96 14.61 7.62 -2.87
CA GLN A 96 13.42 7.02 -2.28
C GLN A 96 13.70 6.54 -0.86
N VAL A 97 12.95 7.09 0.09
CA VAL A 97 13.03 6.77 1.52
C VAL A 97 12.10 5.61 1.87
N GLY A 98 10.94 5.53 1.23
CA GLY A 98 9.95 4.52 1.55
C GLY A 98 8.68 4.60 0.71
N THR A 99 7.62 4.02 1.28
CA THR A 99 6.30 3.92 0.67
C THR A 99 5.24 4.30 1.69
N LEU A 100 4.35 5.22 1.29
CA LEU A 100 3.13 5.53 2.01
C LEU A 100 1.99 4.70 1.41
N ILE A 101 1.32 3.91 2.24
CA ILE A 101 0.18 3.07 1.85
C ILE A 101 -1.06 3.57 2.55
N ILE A 102 -2.10 3.88 1.78
CA ILE A 102 -3.40 4.34 2.29
C ILE A 102 -4.45 3.28 1.95
N CYS A 103 -5.18 2.80 2.95
CA CYS A 103 -6.30 1.89 2.77
C CYS A 103 -7.54 2.65 2.33
N LEU A 104 -8.10 2.27 1.18
CA LEU A 104 -9.32 2.88 0.66
C LEU A 104 -10.57 2.22 1.27
N PRO A 105 -11.68 2.98 1.39
CA PRO A 105 -12.95 2.43 1.86
C PRO A 105 -13.41 1.29 0.97
N SER A 106 -13.55 0.10 1.56
CA SER A 106 -13.98 -1.12 0.89
C SER A 106 -14.31 -2.17 1.94
N ALA A 107 -15.30 -3.01 1.64
CA ALA A 107 -15.68 -4.11 2.53
C ALA A 107 -14.77 -5.33 2.28
N PHE A 108 -14.06 -5.78 3.31
CA PHE A 108 -13.24 -6.99 3.28
C PHE A 108 -13.02 -7.57 4.68
N THR A 109 -12.58 -8.83 4.76
CA THR A 109 -12.07 -9.46 5.99
C THR A 109 -10.73 -10.14 5.73
N GLY A 110 -9.94 -10.39 6.79
CA GLY A 110 -8.55 -10.81 6.63
C GLY A 110 -7.72 -9.67 6.00
N GLY A 111 -6.70 -10.00 5.21
CA GLY A 111 -5.95 -8.96 4.49
C GLY A 111 -5.07 -8.09 5.39
N SER A 112 -4.80 -8.51 6.63
CA SER A 112 -3.99 -7.76 7.59
C SER A 112 -2.57 -7.56 7.06
N LEU A 113 -1.97 -6.43 7.38
CA LEU A 113 -0.60 -6.10 7.04
C LEU A 113 0.29 -6.49 8.22
N ARG A 114 1.19 -7.45 8.03
CA ARG A 114 2.28 -7.72 8.99
C ARG A 114 3.50 -6.91 8.58
N ILE A 115 4.12 -6.27 9.55
CA ILE A 115 5.33 -5.48 9.44
C ILE A 115 6.36 -6.10 10.37
N SER A 116 7.55 -6.39 9.85
CA SER A 116 8.65 -7.05 10.57
C SER A 116 9.91 -6.21 10.47
N HIS A 117 10.44 -5.78 11.61
CA HIS A 117 11.69 -5.03 11.68
C HIS A 117 12.49 -5.39 12.93
N LYS A 118 13.77 -5.73 12.75
CA LYS A 118 14.70 -6.07 13.84
C LYS A 118 14.16 -7.11 14.84
N GLY A 119 13.44 -8.12 14.33
CA GLY A 119 12.88 -9.21 15.13
C GLY A 119 11.61 -8.84 15.91
N GLN A 120 11.00 -7.69 15.62
CA GLN A 120 9.69 -7.31 16.14
C GLN A 120 8.66 -7.32 15.03
N ASP A 121 7.52 -7.94 15.32
CA ASP A 121 6.38 -8.03 14.43
C ASP A 121 5.25 -7.14 14.93
N GLN A 122 4.62 -6.42 14.00
CA GLN A 122 3.37 -5.71 14.20
C GLN A 122 2.37 -6.18 13.15
N ILE A 123 1.14 -6.48 13.56
CA ILE A 123 0.05 -6.85 12.66
C ILE A 123 -1.00 -5.75 12.73
N ILE A 124 -1.31 -5.15 11.59
CA ILE A 124 -2.29 -4.09 11.46
C ILE A 124 -3.48 -4.64 10.66
N ASP A 125 -4.65 -4.64 11.29
CA ASP A 125 -5.92 -4.96 10.62
C ASP A 125 -6.69 -3.67 10.30
N TRP A 126 -7.06 -3.51 9.03
CA TRP A 126 -7.80 -2.36 8.53
C TRP A 126 -9.24 -2.70 8.13
N ALA A 127 -9.65 -3.97 8.22
CA ALA A 127 -10.93 -4.45 7.70
C ALA A 127 -12.12 -3.67 8.26
N GLU A 128 -12.18 -3.52 9.59
CA GLU A 128 -13.28 -2.80 10.26
C GLU A 128 -13.30 -1.31 9.89
N ALA A 129 -12.15 -0.64 9.97
CA ALA A 129 -12.05 0.79 9.69
C ALA A 129 -12.35 1.13 8.22
N ALA A 130 -11.93 0.29 7.27
CA ALA A 130 -12.20 0.46 5.85
C ALA A 130 -13.65 0.15 5.48
N SER A 131 -14.26 -0.87 6.10
CA SER A 131 -15.65 -1.28 5.84
C SER A 131 -16.65 -0.28 6.41
N ASN A 132 -16.33 0.32 7.55
CA ASN A 132 -17.21 1.26 8.27
C ASN A 132 -16.77 2.72 8.10
N PHE A 133 -16.12 3.06 6.98
CA PHE A 133 -15.66 4.42 6.74
C PHE A 133 -16.84 5.42 6.69
N GLN A 134 -16.80 6.42 7.57
CA GLN A 134 -17.82 7.47 7.67
C GLN A 134 -17.32 8.86 7.25
N GLY A 135 -16.16 8.95 6.60
CA GLY A 135 -15.63 10.23 6.08
C GLY A 135 -14.56 10.91 6.95
N ASN A 136 -14.24 10.38 8.14
CA ASN A 136 -13.40 11.11 9.10
C ASN A 136 -11.89 10.83 9.00
N ALA A 137 -11.50 9.58 8.70
CA ALA A 137 -10.09 9.20 8.61
C ALA A 137 -9.92 7.93 7.78
N LEU A 138 -8.84 7.86 6.98
CA LEU A 138 -8.44 6.66 6.27
C LEU A 138 -7.29 5.98 7.02
N PRO A 139 -7.29 4.65 7.17
CA PRO A 139 -6.12 3.94 7.69
C PRO A 139 -4.94 4.08 6.73
N TRP A 140 -3.74 4.24 7.27
CA TRP A 140 -2.53 4.35 6.48
C TRP A 140 -1.32 3.84 7.26
N VAL A 141 -0.22 3.60 6.54
CA VAL A 141 1.10 3.33 7.12
C VAL A 141 2.19 3.89 6.21
N PHE A 142 3.27 4.36 6.81
CA PHE A 142 4.52 4.63 6.12
C PHE A 142 5.53 3.54 6.45
N LEU A 143 6.16 2.97 5.43
CA LEU A 143 7.19 1.95 5.55
C LEU A 143 8.47 2.47 4.91
N PHE A 144 9.59 2.41 5.64
CA PHE A 144 10.90 2.58 5.01
C PHE A 144 11.16 1.41 4.05
N SER A 145 11.90 1.66 2.97
CA SER A 145 12.13 0.65 1.92
C SER A 145 12.81 -0.64 2.42
N ASP A 146 13.54 -0.59 3.55
CA ASP A 146 14.21 -1.74 4.15
C ASP A 146 13.35 -2.53 5.15
N VAL A 147 12.11 -2.11 5.40
CA VAL A 147 11.19 -2.77 6.32
C VAL A 147 10.50 -3.92 5.60
N GLU A 148 10.62 -5.12 6.17
CA GLU A 148 9.94 -6.30 5.65
C GLU A 148 8.45 -6.21 6.00
N HIS A 149 7.59 -6.51 5.03
CA HIS A 149 6.15 -6.53 5.23
C HIS A 149 5.47 -7.57 4.35
N GLU A 150 4.28 -7.99 4.77
CA GLU A 150 3.44 -8.93 4.04
C GLU A 150 1.95 -8.63 4.22
N VAL A 151 1.17 -9.00 3.22
CA VAL A 151 -0.29 -8.95 3.25
C VAL A 151 -0.80 -10.38 3.43
N TYR A 152 -1.40 -10.65 4.58
CA TYR A 152 -2.06 -11.93 4.82
C TYR A 152 -3.29 -12.11 3.91
N PRO A 153 -3.75 -13.35 3.72
CA PRO A 153 -4.87 -13.62 2.83
C PRO A 153 -6.12 -12.82 3.18
N VAL A 154 -6.73 -12.19 2.17
CA VAL A 154 -8.09 -11.66 2.27
C VAL A 154 -9.05 -12.85 2.31
N THR A 155 -9.90 -12.93 3.32
CA THR A 155 -10.85 -14.03 3.50
C THR A 155 -12.22 -13.74 2.90
N SER A 156 -12.57 -12.47 2.69
CA SER A 156 -13.77 -12.09 1.92
C SER A 156 -13.66 -10.65 1.42
N GLY A 157 -14.40 -10.31 0.37
CA GLY A 157 -14.48 -8.96 -0.18
C GLY A 157 -13.24 -8.54 -0.97
N VAL A 158 -12.95 -7.24 -0.97
CA VAL A 158 -11.86 -6.65 -1.76
C VAL A 158 -11.14 -5.60 -0.93
N ARG A 159 -9.86 -5.84 -0.62
CA ARG A 159 -8.99 -4.86 0.02
C ARG A 159 -8.34 -3.97 -1.04
N LEU A 160 -8.62 -2.67 -0.98
CA LEU A 160 -8.07 -1.66 -1.88
C LEU A 160 -7.09 -0.73 -1.16
N THR A 161 -5.92 -0.50 -1.74
CA THR A 161 -4.93 0.45 -1.20
C THR A 161 -4.31 1.30 -2.29
N LEU A 162 -4.01 2.56 -1.99
CA LEU A 162 -3.11 3.40 -2.79
C LEU A 162 -1.70 3.34 -2.19
N ALA A 163 -0.71 3.23 -3.06
CA ALA A 163 0.70 3.34 -2.70
C ALA A 163 1.30 4.58 -3.35
N TYR A 164 2.11 5.29 -2.57
CA TYR A 164 2.90 6.45 -2.99
C TYR A 164 4.37 6.15 -2.72
N ASP A 165 5.24 6.50 -3.68
CA ASP A 165 6.69 6.54 -3.42
C ASP A 165 7.00 7.82 -2.66
N VAL A 166 7.82 7.74 -1.61
CA VAL A 166 8.20 8.88 -0.78
C VAL A 166 9.69 9.12 -0.88
N PHE A 167 10.07 10.37 -1.19
CA PHE A 167 11.44 10.85 -1.40
C PHE A 167 11.81 11.92 -0.36
#